data_AF-A0AA88KRW9-F1
#
_entry.id   AF-A0AA88KRW9-F1
#
_cell.length_a   1.000
_cell.length_b   1.000
_cell.length_c   1.000
_cell.angle_alpha   90.00
_cell.angle_beta   90.00
_cell.angle_gamma   90.00
#
_symmetry.space_group_name_H-M   'P 1'
#
loop_
_entity.id
_entity.type
_entity.pdbx_description
1 polymer ?
#
loop_
_entity_poly.entity_id
_entity_poly.type
_entity_poly.pdbx_seq_one_letter_code
_entity_poly.pdbx_strand_id
1 'polypeptide(L)'
;MKKSIKLAHSIIRQTATRSSSTLTNSSVHLICPSGFIFNRNSSSESNPFFNFITPSCSTCYFHTTSFQAKEKDPYKILGVPKTATKEEIKKKFKEMAKKFHPDINKAPDAKEKFAELNGAYQILVDDEKRKMYDMTGSTEQADFAGADGGPFGGGFGGGMSREQAEEIFNQFFGRGGPFGGDFSSAFGGDPFGGMGGRGAAPRGPRQGADVRKSIRISLKEAVTGTKKELRINKAVECTSCGATGVKAGTKPKTCTHCNGTGTMTMQQGFFIMRSTCEACGGSGKLHEDCPSCKGEGYTSEMKTVEVTIPSGVDTGTTLRLPGRGAAGQRGGPPGDMFLEVFVEPDRNFTRKGDDLETKTNISLSQAVLGGSVDINTITDEKVTVHIPSGSQHGDRVVLKGKGVKPKNKFSAGNLNVYLNIQIPRNLTGEQRELFEQFAQLETDRTGKVNAPTDHSSSSDQSDQGEKKGFFENLKSKLNKKE
;
A
#
# COMPACT_ATOMS: atom_id res chain seq x y z
N MET A 1 46.89 -21.11 43.73
CA MET A 1 48.15 -21.41 43.03
C MET A 1 48.01 -21.02 41.57
N LYS A 2 48.91 -20.13 41.10
CA LYS A 2 49.38 -19.82 39.72
C LYS A 2 48.37 -19.96 38.55
N LYS A 3 47.91 -18.86 37.91
CA LYS A 3 48.58 -17.94 36.95
C LYS A 3 49.05 -18.61 35.64
N SER A 4 48.54 -18.10 34.50
CA SER A 4 49.24 -17.74 33.23
C SER A 4 48.19 -17.11 32.28
N ILE A 5 47.99 -15.78 32.20
CA ILE A 5 48.71 -14.71 31.43
C ILE A 5 48.45 -14.86 29.90
N LYS A 6 47.56 -14.11 29.22
CA LYS A 6 47.53 -12.68 28.77
C LYS A 6 48.58 -12.26 27.70
N LEU A 7 48.03 -11.87 26.53
CA LEU A 7 48.30 -10.67 25.70
C LEU A 7 49.61 -10.47 24.89
N ALA A 8 49.44 -10.04 23.63
CA ALA A 8 50.03 -8.86 22.93
C ALA A 8 50.48 -9.20 21.49
N HIS A 9 49.91 -8.65 20.41
CA HIS A 9 49.98 -7.29 19.82
C HIS A 9 51.35 -6.87 19.24
N SER A 10 51.45 -6.98 17.91
CA SER A 10 51.91 -5.97 16.93
C SER A 10 53.37 -5.42 16.87
N ILE A 11 53.80 -5.24 15.61
CA ILE A 11 54.69 -4.21 15.00
C ILE A 11 56.23 -4.49 14.87
N ILE A 12 56.76 -4.36 13.62
CA ILE A 12 57.89 -3.48 13.15
C ILE A 12 58.91 -4.14 12.18
N ARG A 13 58.96 -3.59 10.93
CA ARG A 13 60.10 -3.34 9.98
C ARG A 13 60.93 -4.53 9.45
N GLN A 14 61.60 -4.53 8.29
CA GLN A 14 61.84 -3.64 7.13
C GLN A 14 62.68 -4.51 6.16
N THR A 15 62.47 -4.43 4.85
CA THR A 15 63.58 -4.41 3.87
C THR A 15 63.13 -3.69 2.61
N ALA A 16 64.00 -2.79 2.14
CA ALA A 16 63.84 -1.93 0.99
C ALA A 16 64.46 -2.56 -0.26
N THR A 17 64.06 -2.13 -1.45
CA THR A 17 64.94 -1.75 -2.57
C THR A 17 64.15 -1.07 -3.69
N ARG A 18 64.84 -0.25 -4.48
CA ARG A 18 64.40 0.91 -5.26
C ARG A 18 64.82 0.72 -6.73
N SER A 19 63.97 1.04 -7.71
CA SER A 19 64.27 1.65 -9.03
C SER A 19 63.09 1.43 -10.02
N SER A 20 62.40 2.49 -10.46
CA SER A 20 62.64 3.31 -11.66
C SER A 20 62.27 2.63 -13.00
N SER A 21 61.06 2.87 -13.51
CA SER A 21 60.83 3.08 -14.95
C SER A 21 59.47 3.77 -15.18
N THR A 22 59.51 4.79 -16.03
CA THR A 22 58.40 5.60 -16.55
C THR A 22 57.62 4.84 -17.62
N LEU A 23 56.28 5.05 -17.70
CA LEU A 23 55.55 5.50 -18.90
C LEU A 23 54.01 5.26 -18.78
N THR A 24 53.28 6.34 -19.03
CA THR A 24 52.00 6.48 -19.77
C THR A 24 50.70 5.75 -19.37
N ASN A 25 49.67 6.58 -19.18
CA ASN A 25 48.23 6.41 -19.44
C ASN A 25 47.59 5.05 -19.11
N SER A 26 46.75 5.06 -18.07
CA SER A 26 45.81 3.97 -17.81
C SER A 26 44.43 4.52 -17.48
N SER A 27 43.51 4.21 -18.38
CA SER A 27 42.06 4.27 -18.31
C SER A 27 41.50 3.50 -17.11
N VAL A 28 40.59 4.13 -16.37
CA VAL A 28 39.86 3.53 -15.25
C VAL A 28 38.51 3.02 -15.75
N HIS A 29 38.32 1.70 -15.72
CA HIS A 29 37.02 1.04 -15.80
C HIS A 29 36.34 1.08 -14.42
N LEU A 30 35.12 1.61 -14.35
CA LEU A 30 34.22 1.44 -13.21
C LEU A 30 33.10 0.48 -13.59
N ILE A 31 33.01 -0.60 -12.82
CA ILE A 31 32.03 -1.66 -12.87
C ILE A 31 30.76 -1.16 -12.15
N CYS A 32 29.59 -1.25 -12.80
CA CYS A 32 28.29 -1.03 -12.18
C CYS A 32 27.51 -2.36 -12.23
N PRO A 33 27.14 -2.98 -11.11
CA PRO A 33 26.38 -4.23 -11.10
C PRO A 33 24.87 -3.92 -11.13
N SER A 34 24.19 -4.40 -12.16
CA SER A 34 22.73 -4.45 -12.23
C SER A 34 22.27 -5.87 -12.58
N GLY A 35 21.75 -6.57 -11.58
CA GLY A 35 20.86 -7.74 -11.71
C GLY A 35 19.85 -7.62 -10.56
N PHE A 36 18.55 -7.90 -10.70
CA PHE A 36 17.88 -8.98 -11.42
C PHE A 36 16.39 -8.63 -11.46
N ILE A 37 15.70 -8.82 -12.61
CA ILE A 37 14.30 -9.28 -12.67
C ILE A 37 14.12 -10.05 -14.00
N PHE A 38 13.85 -11.36 -13.96
CA PHE A 38 12.57 -11.93 -14.44
C PHE A 38 12.53 -13.46 -14.33
N ASN A 39 11.31 -13.89 -14.00
CA ASN A 39 10.78 -15.22 -13.75
C ASN A 39 10.29 -15.86 -15.06
N ARG A 40 10.62 -17.13 -15.35
CA ARG A 40 9.64 -18.20 -15.66
C ARG A 40 10.29 -19.54 -16.06
N ASN A 41 9.74 -20.59 -15.46
CA ASN A 41 9.83 -21.99 -15.83
C ASN A 41 9.32 -22.27 -17.25
N SER A 42 9.99 -23.15 -17.99
CA SER A 42 9.38 -24.31 -18.64
C SER A 42 10.44 -25.31 -19.14
N SER A 43 10.07 -26.57 -19.05
CA SER A 43 10.83 -27.81 -19.17
C SER A 43 11.27 -28.22 -20.57
N SER A 44 12.22 -29.17 -20.57
CA SER A 44 12.46 -30.27 -21.52
C SER A 44 12.93 -29.93 -22.94
N GLU A 45 14.19 -30.22 -23.26
CA GLU A 45 14.60 -31.41 -24.04
C GLU A 45 16.12 -31.41 -24.28
N SER A 46 16.63 -32.58 -24.65
CA SER A 46 17.99 -33.10 -24.57
C SER A 46 19.02 -32.57 -25.60
N ASN A 47 20.28 -32.49 -25.14
CA ASN A 47 21.59 -32.42 -25.83
C ASN A 47 21.74 -33.22 -27.15
N PRO A 48 22.86 -33.12 -27.93
CA PRO A 48 24.12 -32.35 -27.73
C PRO A 48 24.61 -31.60 -28.99
N PHE A 49 25.63 -30.73 -28.87
CA PHE A 49 26.90 -30.78 -29.62
C PHE A 49 27.65 -29.44 -29.43
N PHE A 50 28.84 -29.56 -28.83
CA PHE A 50 29.83 -28.52 -28.66
C PHE A 50 30.26 -27.94 -30.02
N ASN A 51 30.34 -26.62 -30.14
CA ASN A 51 31.43 -25.97 -30.86
C ASN A 51 31.77 -24.61 -30.23
N PHE A 52 33.03 -24.49 -29.84
CA PHE A 52 33.68 -23.29 -29.36
C PHE A 52 33.69 -22.21 -30.45
N ILE A 53 33.17 -21.02 -30.14
CA ILE A 53 33.47 -19.80 -30.91
C ILE A 53 33.95 -18.73 -29.93
N THR A 54 35.22 -18.40 -30.05
CA THR A 54 35.88 -17.25 -29.41
C THR A 54 35.25 -15.94 -29.89
N PRO A 55 34.94 -14.95 -29.02
CA PRO A 55 34.44 -13.67 -29.51
C PRO A 55 35.63 -12.80 -29.96
N SER A 56 35.71 -12.55 -31.28
CA SER A 56 36.55 -11.47 -31.81
C SER A 56 35.93 -10.13 -31.46
N CYS A 57 36.66 -9.29 -30.74
CA CYS A 57 36.31 -7.91 -30.45
C CYS A 57 36.29 -7.10 -31.76
N SER A 58 35.10 -6.69 -32.23
CA SER A 58 34.94 -5.71 -33.30
C SER A 58 34.73 -4.34 -32.69
N THR A 59 35.66 -3.43 -32.97
CA THR A 59 35.65 -2.03 -32.56
C THR A 59 34.59 -1.27 -33.35
N CYS A 60 33.49 -0.86 -32.69
CA CYS A 60 32.52 0.05 -33.29
C CYS A 60 32.97 1.50 -33.09
N TYR A 61 33.26 2.20 -34.19
CA TYR A 61 33.48 3.64 -34.21
C TYR A 61 32.13 4.37 -34.14
N PHE A 62 31.90 5.14 -33.08
CA PHE A 62 30.81 6.11 -33.03
C PHE A 62 31.23 7.37 -33.79
N HIS A 63 30.58 7.68 -34.92
CA HIS A 63 30.70 8.97 -35.59
C HIS A 63 29.58 9.89 -35.08
N THR A 64 29.92 11.06 -34.55
CA THR A 64 28.93 12.08 -34.14
C THR A 64 28.49 12.89 -35.37
N THR A 65 27.48 12.41 -36.10
CA THR A 65 26.70 13.28 -36.98
C THR A 65 25.58 13.91 -36.18
N SER A 66 25.71 15.21 -35.90
CA SER A 66 24.65 16.04 -35.31
C SER A 66 23.47 16.10 -36.29
N PHE A 67 22.34 15.48 -35.93
CA PHE A 67 21.05 15.76 -36.57
C PHE A 67 20.60 17.14 -36.08
N GLN A 68 21.03 18.19 -36.76
CA GLN A 68 20.52 19.53 -36.52
C GLN A 68 19.07 19.57 -37.06
N ALA A 69 18.11 19.29 -36.18
CA ALA A 69 16.70 19.48 -36.48
C ALA A 69 16.52 20.94 -36.91
N LYS A 70 15.98 21.14 -38.12
CA LYS A 70 15.78 22.46 -38.71
C LYS A 70 14.81 23.25 -37.82
N GLU A 71 15.36 24.10 -36.96
CA GLU A 71 14.63 24.94 -36.02
C GLU A 71 13.58 25.76 -36.79
N LYS A 72 12.34 25.76 -36.31
CA LYS A 72 11.24 26.48 -36.96
C LYS A 72 11.37 27.98 -36.65
N ASP A 73 11.40 28.82 -37.67
CA ASP A 73 11.52 30.28 -37.49
C ASP A 73 10.34 30.84 -36.64
N PRO A 74 10.59 31.54 -35.52
CA PRO A 74 9.57 32.06 -34.62
C PRO A 74 8.70 33.14 -35.30
N TYR A 75 9.28 33.90 -36.23
CA TYR A 75 8.54 34.84 -37.06
C TYR A 75 7.53 34.15 -37.99
N LYS A 76 7.87 32.97 -38.52
CA LYS A 76 6.95 32.18 -39.38
C LYS A 76 5.85 31.53 -38.55
N ILE A 77 6.16 31.08 -37.33
CA ILE A 77 5.17 30.49 -36.40
C ILE A 77 4.11 31.53 -36.02
N LEU A 78 4.53 32.76 -35.69
CA LEU A 78 3.61 33.85 -35.33
C LEU A 78 2.99 34.57 -36.55
N GLY A 79 3.48 34.28 -37.76
CA GLY A 79 2.99 34.90 -39.00
C GLY A 79 3.29 36.39 -39.10
N VAL A 80 4.43 36.84 -38.59
CA VAL A 80 4.86 38.25 -38.57
C VAL A 80 6.15 38.44 -39.39
N PRO A 81 6.33 39.57 -40.09
CA PRO A 81 7.60 39.87 -40.75
C PRO A 81 8.71 40.16 -39.71
N LYS A 82 9.97 39.97 -40.08
CA LYS A 82 11.12 40.25 -39.20
C LYS A 82 11.21 41.72 -38.74
N THR A 83 10.59 42.63 -39.48
CA THR A 83 10.50 44.07 -39.16
C THR A 83 9.35 44.42 -38.20
N ALA A 84 8.58 43.44 -37.72
CA ALA A 84 7.40 43.69 -36.90
C ALA A 84 7.76 44.37 -35.56
N THR A 85 6.92 45.31 -35.15
CA THR A 85 7.03 45.97 -33.85
C THR A 85 6.53 45.07 -32.72
N LYS A 86 6.93 45.32 -31.47
CA LYS A 86 6.50 44.52 -30.30
C LYS A 86 4.98 44.48 -30.14
N GLU A 87 4.30 45.56 -30.48
CA GLU A 87 2.85 45.67 -30.38
C GLU A 87 2.14 44.80 -31.41
N GLU A 88 2.67 44.73 -32.63
CA GLU A 88 2.18 43.84 -33.70
C GLU A 88 2.37 42.37 -33.32
N ILE A 89 3.52 42.02 -32.73
CA ILE A 89 3.81 40.67 -32.22
C ILE A 89 2.82 40.27 -31.13
N LYS A 90 2.58 41.16 -30.16
CA LYS A 90 1.59 40.95 -29.08
C LYS A 90 0.17 40.80 -29.62
N LYS A 91 -0.21 41.60 -30.62
CA LYS A 91 -1.54 41.55 -31.25
C LYS A 91 -1.74 40.22 -31.99
N LYS A 92 -0.76 39.79 -32.78
CA LYS A 92 -0.81 38.53 -33.52
C LYS A 92 -0.80 37.30 -32.63
N PHE A 93 -0.02 37.33 -31.55
CA PHE A 93 -0.07 36.28 -30.53
C PHE A 93 -1.46 36.17 -29.90
N LYS A 94 -2.09 37.28 -29.52
CA LYS A 94 -3.46 37.27 -28.97
C LYS A 94 -4.50 36.74 -29.98
N GLU A 95 -4.37 37.07 -31.26
CA GLU A 95 -5.24 36.54 -32.33
C GLU A 95 -5.09 35.02 -32.50
N MET A 96 -3.86 34.51 -32.49
CA MET A 96 -3.58 33.08 -32.67
C MET A 96 -3.86 32.25 -31.40
N ALA A 97 -3.56 32.78 -30.22
CA ALA A 97 -3.85 32.14 -28.94
C ALA A 97 -5.34 31.88 -28.74
N LYS A 98 -6.21 32.79 -29.22
CA LYS A 98 -7.67 32.59 -29.22
C LYS A 98 -8.11 31.49 -30.19
N LYS A 99 -7.42 31.31 -31.32
CA LYS A 99 -7.73 30.27 -32.33
C LYS A 99 -7.28 28.87 -31.94
N PHE A 100 -6.16 28.78 -31.21
CA PHE A 100 -5.57 27.52 -30.78
C PHE A 100 -5.75 27.25 -29.28
N HIS A 101 -6.64 27.98 -28.61
CA HIS A 101 -6.95 27.74 -27.21
C HIS A 101 -7.55 26.32 -27.07
N PRO A 102 -7.07 25.48 -26.13
CA PRO A 102 -7.50 24.08 -26.00
C PRO A 102 -8.99 23.93 -25.71
N ASP A 103 -9.62 24.98 -25.18
CA ASP A 103 -11.05 25.02 -24.86
C ASP A 103 -11.92 25.39 -26.08
N ILE A 104 -11.37 26.14 -27.04
CA ILE A 104 -12.07 26.59 -28.26
C ILE A 104 -11.82 25.61 -29.42
N ASN A 105 -10.64 24.99 -29.46
CA ASN A 105 -10.24 24.07 -30.50
C ASN A 105 -9.78 22.73 -29.90
N LYS A 106 -10.62 21.70 -30.03
CA LYS A 106 -10.40 20.35 -29.47
C LYS A 106 -9.62 19.40 -30.39
N ALA A 107 -8.98 19.92 -31.44
CA ALA A 107 -8.13 19.10 -32.31
C ALA A 107 -6.85 18.65 -31.56
N PRO A 108 -6.35 17.42 -31.79
CA PRO A 108 -5.14 16.92 -31.13
C PRO A 108 -3.90 17.80 -31.41
N ASP A 109 -3.82 18.40 -32.61
CA ASP A 109 -2.73 19.27 -33.03
C ASP A 109 -2.76 20.68 -32.42
N ALA A 110 -3.88 21.08 -31.79
CA ALA A 110 -4.03 22.44 -31.26
C ALA A 110 -3.09 22.69 -30.08
N LYS A 111 -2.85 21.66 -29.26
CA LYS A 111 -1.95 21.72 -28.11
C LYS A 111 -0.48 21.93 -28.53
N GLU A 112 -0.04 21.23 -29.58
CA GLU A 112 1.32 21.34 -30.11
C GLU A 112 1.55 22.70 -30.77
N LYS A 113 0.61 23.15 -31.61
CA LYS A 113 0.68 24.48 -32.25
C LYS A 113 0.64 25.62 -31.23
N PHE A 114 -0.12 25.45 -30.14
CA PHE A 114 -0.15 26.42 -29.04
C PHE A 114 1.17 26.48 -28.26
N ALA A 115 1.81 25.33 -28.02
CA ALA A 115 3.13 25.27 -27.41
C ALA A 115 4.19 25.96 -28.31
N GLU A 116 4.16 25.73 -29.61
CA GLU A 116 5.05 26.39 -30.59
C GLU A 116 4.83 27.92 -30.63
N LEU A 117 3.57 28.37 -30.58
CA LEU A 117 3.22 29.79 -30.53
C LEU A 117 3.74 30.49 -29.27
N ASN A 118 3.66 29.81 -28.12
CA ASN A 118 4.19 30.33 -26.85
C ASN A 118 5.71 30.43 -26.87
N GLY A 119 6.41 29.42 -27.38
CA GLY A 119 7.87 29.44 -27.54
C GLY A 119 8.33 30.59 -28.44
N ALA A 120 7.68 30.77 -29.59
CA ALA A 120 7.97 31.87 -30.50
C ALA A 120 7.72 33.25 -29.87
N TYR A 121 6.66 33.40 -29.07
CA TYR A 121 6.36 34.68 -28.41
C TYR A 121 7.39 35.05 -27.34
N GLN A 122 7.88 34.08 -26.56
CA GLN A 122 8.88 34.34 -25.52
C GLN A 122 10.20 34.86 -26.08
N ILE A 123 10.62 34.36 -27.25
CA ILE A 123 11.85 34.80 -27.92
C ILE A 123 11.67 36.21 -28.52
N LEU A 124 10.51 36.49 -29.11
CA LEU A 124 10.28 37.75 -29.83
C LEU A 124 9.83 38.93 -28.94
N VAL A 125 9.32 38.69 -27.74
CA VAL A 125 8.85 39.76 -26.84
C VAL A 125 10.00 40.46 -26.10
N ASP A 126 11.07 39.73 -25.84
CA ASP A 126 12.29 40.21 -25.20
C ASP A 126 13.27 40.72 -26.25
N ASP A 127 13.75 41.95 -26.10
CA ASP A 127 14.68 42.57 -27.05
C ASP A 127 16.03 41.85 -27.08
N GLU A 128 16.48 41.32 -25.94
CA GLU A 128 17.77 40.64 -25.84
C GLU A 128 17.70 39.29 -26.53
N LYS A 129 16.65 38.51 -26.24
CA LYS A 129 16.42 37.21 -26.91
C LYS A 129 16.16 37.36 -28.40
N ARG A 130 15.41 38.38 -28.82
CA ARG A 130 15.16 38.67 -30.24
C ARG A 130 16.45 39.02 -30.98
N LYS A 131 17.29 39.88 -30.42
CA LYS A 131 18.59 40.24 -31.02
C LYS A 131 19.52 39.02 -31.12
N MET A 132 19.57 38.21 -30.07
CA MET A 132 20.39 36.99 -30.08
C MET A 132 19.90 35.97 -31.11
N TYR A 133 18.58 35.82 -31.26
CA TYR A 133 18.00 35.00 -32.30
C TYR A 133 18.27 35.56 -33.70
N ASP A 134 18.15 36.88 -33.90
CA ASP A 134 18.42 37.53 -35.18
C ASP A 134 19.91 37.47 -35.58
N MET A 135 20.83 37.41 -34.62
CA MET A 135 22.28 37.27 -34.84
C MET A 135 22.71 35.81 -35.05
N THR A 136 22.14 34.87 -34.29
CA THR A 136 22.65 33.48 -34.20
C THR A 136 21.82 32.50 -35.03
N GLY A 137 20.57 32.86 -35.34
CA GLY A 137 19.65 32.01 -36.10
C GLY A 137 19.16 30.76 -35.35
N SER A 138 19.56 30.56 -34.09
CA SER A 138 19.17 29.42 -33.26
C SER A 138 18.48 29.86 -31.96
N THR A 139 17.42 29.14 -31.57
CA THR A 139 16.62 29.44 -30.37
C THR A 139 17.27 28.90 -29.09
N GLU A 140 18.06 27.82 -29.19
CA GLU A 140 18.77 27.21 -28.06
C GLU A 140 19.79 28.16 -27.39
N GLN A 141 20.46 29.01 -28.18
CA GLN A 141 21.44 29.98 -27.65
C GLN A 141 20.76 31.23 -27.07
N ALA A 142 19.58 31.61 -27.57
CA ALA A 142 18.82 32.76 -27.10
C ALA A 142 18.20 32.52 -25.71
N ASP A 143 17.90 31.26 -25.36
CA ASP A 143 17.49 30.90 -24.00
C ASP A 143 18.64 30.89 -22.98
N PHE A 144 19.89 30.89 -23.44
CA PHE A 144 21.07 30.93 -22.59
C PHE A 144 21.61 32.36 -22.33
N ALA A 145 21.26 33.33 -23.17
CA ALA A 145 21.85 34.67 -23.14
C ALA A 145 21.28 35.62 -22.07
N GLY A 146 20.21 35.23 -21.35
CA GLY A 146 19.64 35.96 -20.22
C GLY A 146 19.81 35.27 -18.86
N ALA A 147 20.66 34.23 -18.79
CA ALA A 147 20.74 33.33 -17.64
C ALA A 147 21.81 33.78 -16.62
N ASP A 148 21.56 34.86 -15.88
CA ASP A 148 22.09 34.98 -14.53
C ASP A 148 21.19 34.15 -13.59
N GLY A 149 21.49 32.85 -13.48
CA GLY A 149 20.98 31.98 -12.42
C GLY A 149 20.08 30.81 -12.85
N GLY A 150 20.66 29.77 -13.47
CA GLY A 150 20.09 28.42 -13.54
C GLY A 150 18.79 28.26 -14.37
N PRO A 151 18.30 27.02 -14.58
CA PRO A 151 17.26 26.69 -15.57
C PRO A 151 15.85 27.23 -15.26
N PHE A 152 15.72 28.12 -14.27
CA PHE A 152 14.50 28.77 -13.81
C PHE A 152 14.76 30.22 -13.33
N GLY A 153 15.86 30.85 -13.79
CA GLY A 153 16.17 32.26 -13.53
C GLY A 153 15.67 33.14 -14.65
N GLY A 154 14.54 33.82 -14.46
CA GLY A 154 14.01 34.77 -15.44
C GLY A 154 12.91 35.61 -14.82
N GLY A 155 13.29 36.77 -14.30
CA GLY A 155 12.40 37.72 -13.63
C GLY A 155 11.22 38.13 -14.51
N PHE A 156 10.04 38.16 -13.89
CA PHE A 156 8.89 38.90 -14.38
C PHE A 156 9.19 40.40 -14.18
N GLY A 157 10.03 40.97 -15.05
CA GLY A 157 10.49 42.35 -14.97
C GLY A 157 10.41 43.02 -16.34
N GLY A 158 9.28 43.68 -16.63
CA GLY A 158 9.15 44.46 -17.85
C GLY A 158 7.73 44.94 -18.18
N GLY A 159 7.28 46.01 -17.51
CA GLY A 159 6.32 46.97 -18.09
C GLY A 159 4.83 46.66 -18.07
N MET A 160 4.28 46.06 -17.00
CA MET A 160 2.84 45.96 -16.76
C MET A 160 2.54 46.37 -15.30
N SER A 161 1.44 47.08 -15.05
CA SER A 161 1.03 47.44 -13.68
C SER A 161 0.64 46.19 -12.88
N ARG A 162 0.90 46.24 -11.57
CA ARG A 162 0.71 45.13 -10.63
C ARG A 162 -0.73 44.60 -10.61
N GLU A 163 -1.73 45.48 -10.79
CA GLU A 163 -3.14 45.05 -10.82
C GLU A 163 -3.51 44.25 -12.09
N GLN A 164 -2.95 44.58 -13.25
CA GLN A 164 -3.25 43.86 -14.50
C GLN A 164 -2.53 42.50 -14.58
N ALA A 165 -1.38 42.37 -13.91
CA ALA A 165 -0.67 41.10 -13.79
C ALA A 165 -1.40 40.13 -12.84
N GLU A 166 -1.96 40.62 -11.73
CA GLU A 166 -2.76 39.81 -10.80
C GLU A 166 -4.08 39.34 -11.42
N GLU A 167 -4.75 40.15 -12.24
CA GLU A 167 -6.02 39.79 -12.89
C GLU A 167 -5.83 38.73 -14.00
N ILE A 168 -4.80 38.89 -14.84
CA ILE A 168 -4.47 37.93 -15.91
C ILE A 168 -3.92 36.61 -15.33
N PHE A 169 -3.14 36.69 -14.23
CA PHE A 169 -2.67 35.51 -13.52
C PHE A 169 -3.81 34.79 -12.79
N ASN A 170 -4.75 35.51 -12.16
CA ASN A 170 -5.92 34.89 -11.53
C ASN A 170 -6.91 34.30 -12.54
N GLN A 171 -7.03 34.89 -13.73
CA GLN A 171 -7.89 34.37 -14.80
C GLN A 171 -7.30 33.14 -15.50
N PHE A 172 -5.98 32.94 -15.47
CA PHE A 172 -5.30 31.82 -16.17
C PHE A 172 -4.69 30.76 -15.23
N PHE A 173 -4.29 31.12 -14.01
CA PHE A 173 -3.61 30.27 -13.01
C PHE A 173 -4.28 30.30 -11.62
N GLY A 174 -5.33 31.11 -11.43
CA GLY A 174 -6.11 31.16 -10.19
C GLY A 174 -7.12 30.02 -10.07
N ARG A 175 -7.55 29.76 -8.83
CA ARG A 175 -8.48 28.73 -8.34
C ARG A 175 -9.85 28.76 -9.07
N GLY A 176 -9.88 28.34 -10.34
CA GLY A 176 -11.07 28.32 -11.19
C GLY A 176 -10.85 28.21 -12.71
N GLY A 177 -9.61 28.29 -13.24
CA GLY A 177 -9.33 28.10 -14.67
C GLY A 177 -9.23 26.62 -15.11
N PRO A 178 -9.17 26.29 -16.42
CA PRO A 178 -9.17 24.91 -16.94
C PRO A 178 -7.89 24.11 -16.62
N PHE A 179 -6.89 24.76 -16.00
CA PHE A 179 -5.68 24.17 -15.41
C PHE A 179 -5.74 24.14 -13.86
N GLY A 180 -6.87 24.51 -13.26
CA GLY A 180 -7.12 24.57 -11.81
C GLY A 180 -7.37 23.22 -11.14
N GLY A 181 -6.95 22.13 -11.78
CA GLY A 181 -6.88 20.80 -11.21
C GLY A 181 -5.42 20.35 -11.14
N ASP A 182 -4.85 20.43 -9.95
CA ASP A 182 -3.83 19.49 -9.46
C ASP A 182 -2.49 19.42 -10.22
N PHE A 183 -1.87 20.56 -10.54
CA PHE A 183 -0.42 20.59 -10.83
C PHE A 183 0.41 20.26 -9.57
N SER A 184 -0.16 20.39 -8.36
CA SER A 184 0.51 20.10 -7.08
C SER A 184 0.70 18.61 -6.80
N SER A 185 -0.04 17.72 -7.48
CA SER A 185 0.10 16.26 -7.33
C SER A 185 1.02 15.60 -8.37
N ALA A 186 1.20 16.21 -9.54
CA ALA A 186 2.12 15.71 -10.58
C ALA A 186 3.56 16.23 -10.43
N PHE A 187 3.74 17.44 -9.90
CA PHE A 187 5.02 18.02 -9.50
C PHE A 187 4.89 18.43 -8.04
N GLY A 188 5.26 17.55 -7.11
CA GLY A 188 5.04 17.74 -5.67
C GLY A 188 5.37 19.15 -5.17
N GLY A 189 4.33 19.92 -4.86
CA GLY A 189 4.41 21.21 -4.19
C GLY A 189 4.35 22.45 -5.10
N ASP A 190 3.65 23.48 -4.60
CA ASP A 190 3.49 24.80 -5.21
C ASP A 190 4.78 25.41 -5.80
N PRO A 191 4.82 25.80 -7.09
CA PRO A 191 5.97 26.49 -7.67
C PRO A 191 6.06 27.98 -7.26
N PHE A 192 5.02 28.54 -6.63
CA PHE A 192 4.99 29.94 -6.14
C PHE A 192 5.03 30.07 -4.61
N GLY A 193 5.10 28.96 -3.86
CA GLY A 193 5.16 28.96 -2.39
C GLY A 193 6.44 28.36 -1.77
N GLY A 194 7.41 27.94 -2.59
CA GLY A 194 8.39 26.93 -2.16
C GLY A 194 9.88 27.26 -2.21
N MET A 195 10.31 28.47 -2.60
CA MET A 195 11.75 28.79 -2.75
C MET A 195 12.18 30.05 -2.00
N GLY A 196 11.58 30.27 -0.83
CA GLY A 196 11.90 31.38 0.08
C GLY A 196 11.70 30.95 1.53
N GLY A 197 12.42 29.91 1.95
CA GLY A 197 12.37 29.41 3.33
C GLY A 197 11.90 27.97 3.42
N ARG A 198 12.76 27.02 3.04
CA ARG A 198 12.81 25.76 3.80
C ARG A 198 13.23 26.14 5.21
N GLY A 199 12.21 26.38 6.04
CA GLY A 199 12.32 26.97 7.37
C GLY A 199 13.40 26.29 8.19
N ALA A 200 14.14 27.10 8.94
CA ALA A 200 14.90 26.60 10.08
C ALA A 200 14.05 25.54 10.80
N ALA A 201 14.60 24.35 11.01
CA ALA A 201 13.90 23.26 11.66
C ALA A 201 13.16 23.83 12.88
N PRO A 202 11.81 23.73 12.97
CA PRO A 202 11.03 24.46 13.96
C PRO A 202 11.65 24.31 15.35
N ARG A 203 12.12 25.41 15.94
CA ARG A 203 12.87 25.40 17.20
C ARG A 203 11.97 25.24 18.42
N GLY A 204 10.66 25.40 18.22
CA GLY A 204 9.63 25.33 19.25
C GLY A 204 9.14 23.91 19.55
N PRO A 205 8.14 23.80 20.43
CA PRO A 205 7.45 22.56 20.75
C PRO A 205 7.01 21.83 19.47
N ARG A 206 7.37 20.56 19.32
CA ARG A 206 6.93 19.73 18.19
C ARG A 206 6.02 18.62 18.67
N GLN A 207 4.92 18.42 17.96
CA GLN A 207 4.02 17.31 18.26
C GLN A 207 4.76 15.97 18.09
N GLY A 208 4.43 15.03 18.97
CA GLY A 208 4.94 13.67 18.88
C GLY A 208 4.43 12.95 17.64
N ALA A 209 5.15 11.92 17.21
CA ALA A 209 4.72 11.08 16.09
C ALA A 209 3.47 10.26 16.46
N ASP A 210 2.61 10.04 15.47
CA ASP A 210 1.47 9.14 15.62
C ASP A 210 1.93 7.67 15.67
N VAL A 211 1.30 6.88 16.53
CA VAL A 211 1.64 5.47 16.76
C VAL A 211 0.54 4.57 16.21
N ARG A 212 0.90 3.55 15.45
CA ARG A 212 -0.04 2.52 14.99
C ARG A 212 0.15 1.24 15.79
N LYS A 213 -0.95 0.63 16.24
CA LYS A 213 -0.91 -0.68 16.91
C LYS A 213 -2.11 -1.50 16.49
N SER A 214 -1.92 -2.80 16.36
CA SER A 214 -3.00 -3.75 16.06
C SER A 214 -3.57 -4.36 17.35
N ILE A 215 -4.88 -4.54 17.41
CA ILE A 215 -5.55 -5.34 18.44
C ILE A 215 -6.33 -6.49 17.80
N ARG A 216 -6.24 -7.68 18.40
CA ARG A 216 -7.04 -8.84 17.99
C ARG A 216 -8.28 -8.96 18.87
N ILE A 217 -9.42 -9.16 18.23
CA ILE A 217 -10.71 -9.39 18.89
C ILE A 217 -11.40 -10.58 18.26
N SER A 218 -12.19 -11.31 19.04
CA SER A 218 -13.01 -12.38 18.47
C SER A 218 -14.19 -11.79 17.67
N LEU A 219 -14.75 -12.59 16.75
CA LEU A 219 -15.96 -12.19 16.03
C LEU A 219 -17.11 -11.83 16.98
N LYS A 220 -17.26 -12.56 18.08
CA LYS A 220 -18.27 -12.27 19.10
C LYS A 220 -18.10 -10.89 19.73
N GLU A 221 -16.88 -10.55 20.14
CA GLU A 221 -16.55 -9.24 20.68
C GLU A 221 -16.75 -8.11 19.66
N ALA A 222 -16.48 -8.38 18.38
CA ALA A 222 -16.69 -7.44 17.29
C ALA A 222 -18.18 -7.14 17.07
N VAL A 223 -19.06 -8.14 17.22
CA VAL A 223 -20.51 -7.97 17.06
C VAL A 223 -21.15 -7.27 18.26
N THR A 224 -20.79 -7.66 19.49
CA THR A 224 -21.39 -7.06 20.70
C THR A 224 -20.81 -5.69 21.05
N GLY A 225 -19.56 -5.43 20.67
CA GLY A 225 -18.79 -4.30 21.18
C GLY A 225 -18.28 -4.61 22.59
N THR A 226 -17.01 -4.31 22.84
CA THR A 226 -16.37 -4.61 24.12
C THR A 226 -15.41 -3.50 24.54
N LYS A 227 -15.15 -3.43 25.83
CA LYS A 227 -14.08 -2.59 26.38
C LYS A 227 -12.87 -3.49 26.59
N LYS A 228 -11.72 -3.13 26.00
CA LYS A 228 -10.46 -3.86 26.16
C LYS A 228 -9.41 -2.98 26.80
N GLU A 229 -8.67 -3.55 27.73
CA GLU A 229 -7.51 -2.93 28.32
C GLU A 229 -6.28 -3.16 27.45
N LEU A 230 -5.64 -2.06 27.05
CA LEU A 230 -4.40 -2.08 26.27
C LEU A 230 -3.26 -1.53 27.11
N ARG A 231 -2.23 -2.35 27.29
CA ARG A 231 -0.95 -1.89 27.83
C ARG A 231 -0.18 -1.16 26.74
N ILE A 232 0.04 0.14 26.94
CA ILE A 232 0.78 1.00 26.02
C ILE A 232 1.95 1.66 26.75
N ASN A 233 3.05 1.85 26.03
CA ASN A 233 4.14 2.70 26.49
C ASN A 233 3.70 4.14 26.27
N LYS A 234 3.36 4.83 27.36
CA LYS A 234 2.98 6.24 27.33
C LYS A 234 4.19 7.07 27.70
N ALA A 235 4.46 8.11 26.92
CA ALA A 235 5.38 9.16 27.32
C ALA A 235 4.77 9.98 28.46
N VAL A 236 5.45 10.00 29.60
CA VAL A 236 5.06 10.76 30.78
C VAL A 236 6.08 11.86 30.99
N GLU A 237 5.61 13.03 31.39
CA GLU A 237 6.49 14.17 31.64
C GLU A 237 7.56 13.78 32.66
N CYS A 238 8.82 14.08 32.33
CA CYS A 238 9.91 13.79 33.24
C CYS A 238 9.77 14.70 34.46
N THR A 239 9.49 14.10 35.62
CA THR A 239 9.34 14.82 36.89
C THR A 239 10.58 15.60 37.30
N SER A 240 11.77 15.16 36.88
CA SER A 240 13.04 15.82 37.19
C SER A 240 13.26 17.13 36.44
N CYS A 241 12.71 17.30 35.22
CA CYS A 241 12.92 18.51 34.41
C CYS A 241 11.64 19.22 33.97
N GLY A 242 10.45 18.70 34.30
CA GLY A 242 9.17 19.29 33.90
C GLY A 242 9.01 19.42 32.38
N ALA A 243 9.36 18.36 31.64
CA ALA A 243 9.32 18.31 30.17
C ALA A 243 10.28 19.27 29.41
N THR A 244 11.19 19.94 30.11
CA THR A 244 12.16 20.83 29.46
C THR A 244 13.33 20.10 28.82
N GLY A 245 13.63 18.87 29.26
CA GLY A 245 14.81 18.10 28.81
C GLY A 245 16.14 18.60 29.40
N VAL A 246 16.13 19.74 30.08
CA VAL A 246 17.33 20.35 30.67
C VAL A 246 17.47 19.95 32.13
N LYS A 247 18.69 19.76 32.60
CA LYS A 247 18.97 19.50 34.02
C LYS A 247 18.37 20.60 34.91
N ALA A 248 17.63 20.18 35.93
CA ALA A 248 16.95 21.07 36.87
C ALA A 248 17.90 22.15 37.43
N GLY A 249 17.43 23.41 37.43
CA GLY A 249 18.18 24.55 37.96
C GLY A 249 19.25 25.12 37.02
N THR A 250 19.52 24.50 35.86
CA THR A 250 20.45 25.05 34.87
C THR A 250 19.73 25.83 33.78
N LYS A 251 20.31 26.95 33.34
CA LYS A 251 19.77 27.76 32.24
C LYS A 251 20.49 27.40 30.93
N PRO A 252 19.77 27.20 29.83
CA PRO A 252 20.38 26.91 28.55
C PRO A 252 21.14 28.14 28.01
N LYS A 253 22.42 27.95 27.67
CA LYS A 253 23.28 28.97 27.08
C LYS A 253 23.16 28.97 25.56
N THR A 254 23.36 30.11 24.90
CA THR A 254 23.35 30.17 23.43
C THR A 254 24.53 29.37 22.86
N CYS A 255 24.29 28.54 21.85
CA CYS A 255 25.36 27.78 21.21
C CYS A 255 26.30 28.72 20.44
N THR A 256 27.60 28.66 20.74
CA THR A 256 28.64 29.49 20.12
C THR A 256 28.97 29.05 18.68
N HIS A 257 28.93 27.75 18.38
CA HIS A 257 29.26 27.24 17.05
C HIS A 257 28.26 27.63 15.97
N CYS A 258 27.01 27.89 16.35
CA CYS A 258 25.96 28.31 15.41
C CYS A 258 25.33 29.65 15.80
N ASN A 259 25.88 30.36 16.80
CA ASN A 259 25.32 31.61 17.33
C ASN A 259 23.79 31.56 17.57
N GLY A 260 23.31 30.46 18.14
CA GLY A 260 21.88 30.27 18.41
C GLY A 260 21.03 29.82 17.22
N THR A 261 21.59 29.75 16.01
CA THR A 261 20.84 29.35 14.81
C THR A 261 20.53 27.85 14.77
N GLY A 262 21.26 27.01 15.50
CA GLY A 262 21.03 25.55 15.49
C GLY A 262 21.37 24.85 14.17
N THR A 263 21.82 25.59 13.15
CA THR A 263 22.21 25.04 11.85
C THR A 263 23.55 25.63 11.44
N MET A 264 24.42 24.82 10.88
CA MET A 264 25.67 25.30 10.30
C MET A 264 25.45 25.46 8.80
N THR A 265 25.90 26.58 8.25
CA THR A 265 25.81 26.85 6.81
C THR A 265 27.19 26.62 6.22
N MET A 266 27.33 25.62 5.36
CA MET A 266 28.54 25.33 4.61
C MET A 266 28.33 25.80 3.17
N GLN A 267 29.10 26.78 2.74
CA GLN A 267 29.03 27.33 1.39
C GLN A 267 30.20 26.78 0.57
N GLN A 268 29.90 26.03 -0.49
CA GLN A 268 30.87 25.66 -1.53
C GLN A 268 30.45 26.32 -2.84
N GLY A 269 31.16 27.39 -3.21
CA GLY A 269 30.84 28.18 -4.39
C GLY A 269 29.42 28.77 -4.33
N PHE A 270 28.63 28.50 -5.38
CA PHE A 270 27.22 28.92 -5.49
C PHE A 270 26.25 28.00 -4.72
N PHE A 271 26.72 26.90 -4.13
CA PHE A 271 25.90 26.00 -3.33
C PHE A 271 26.00 26.32 -1.84
N ILE A 272 24.86 26.62 -1.22
CA ILE A 272 24.72 26.81 0.23
C ILE A 272 24.04 25.58 0.81
N MET A 273 24.79 24.76 1.56
CA MET A 273 24.26 23.63 2.30
C MET A 273 24.07 23.99 3.77
N ARG A 274 22.86 23.80 4.30
CA ARG A 274 22.59 23.94 5.74
C ARG A 274 22.51 22.55 6.37
N SER A 275 23.36 22.27 7.35
CA SER A 275 23.29 21.07 8.18
C SER A 275 22.87 21.43 9.61
N THR A 276 22.42 20.45 10.39
CA THR A 276 22.16 20.64 11.82
C THR A 276 23.48 20.89 12.57
N CYS A 277 23.52 21.87 13.46
CA CYS A 277 24.71 22.14 14.27
C CYS A 277 24.98 20.96 15.20
N GLU A 278 26.12 20.27 15.01
CA GLU A 278 26.52 19.09 15.79
C GLU A 278 26.68 19.41 17.28
N ALA A 279 27.21 20.60 17.61
CA ALA A 279 27.45 21.00 18.99
C ALA A 279 26.18 21.22 19.83
N CYS A 280 25.01 21.43 19.20
CA CYS A 280 23.75 21.64 19.93
C CYS A 280 22.59 20.76 19.44
N GLY A 281 22.85 19.83 18.53
CA GLY A 281 21.84 18.93 17.95
C GLY A 281 20.65 19.66 17.31
N GLY A 282 20.85 20.88 16.80
CA GLY A 282 19.76 21.67 16.21
C GLY A 282 18.90 22.49 17.18
N SER A 283 19.24 22.55 18.48
CA SER A 283 18.51 23.36 19.46
C SER A 283 18.88 24.84 19.45
N GLY A 284 20.09 25.19 18.98
CA GLY A 284 20.67 26.52 19.12
C GLY A 284 21.10 26.86 20.56
N LYS A 285 20.91 25.95 21.51
CA LYS A 285 21.19 26.16 22.93
C LYS A 285 22.04 25.02 23.49
N LEU A 286 23.18 25.35 24.06
CA LEU A 286 23.99 24.44 24.86
C LEU A 286 23.38 24.32 26.25
N HIS A 287 23.07 23.10 26.65
CA HIS A 287 22.52 22.79 27.96
C HIS A 287 23.02 21.42 28.41
N GLU A 288 23.03 21.20 29.73
CA GLU A 288 23.26 19.86 30.27
C GLU A 288 21.94 19.09 30.19
N ASP A 289 21.97 17.94 29.53
CA ASP A 289 20.80 17.06 29.41
C ASP A 289 20.35 16.59 30.79
N CYS A 290 19.04 16.52 31.00
CA CYS A 290 18.49 15.96 32.23
C CYS A 290 18.87 14.46 32.34
N PRO A 291 19.49 14.01 33.45
CA PRO A 291 19.97 12.63 33.57
C PRO A 291 18.86 11.58 33.52
N SER A 292 17.66 11.93 34.00
CA SER A 292 16.51 11.01 34.06
C SER A 292 15.88 10.72 32.69
N CYS A 293 15.93 11.69 31.75
CA CYS A 293 15.30 11.57 30.43
C CYS A 293 16.27 11.77 29.26
N LYS A 294 17.56 11.95 29.54
CA LYS A 294 18.64 12.14 28.54
C LYS A 294 18.32 13.22 27.49
N GLY A 295 17.79 14.36 27.93
CA GLY A 295 17.46 15.47 27.02
C GLY A 295 16.06 15.41 26.37
N GLU A 296 15.32 14.30 26.48
CA GLU A 296 14.04 14.15 25.78
C GLU A 296 12.87 14.91 26.42
N GLY A 297 12.93 15.18 27.73
CA GLY A 297 11.86 15.80 28.52
C GLY A 297 10.77 14.82 28.97
N TYR A 298 10.72 13.60 28.44
CA TYR A 298 9.73 12.59 28.78
C TYR A 298 10.40 11.27 29.15
N THR A 299 9.70 10.45 29.92
CA THR A 299 10.10 9.07 30.25
C THR A 299 9.00 8.11 29.82
N SER A 300 9.37 6.93 29.32
CA SER A 300 8.41 5.91 28.91
C SER A 300 7.90 5.12 30.11
N GLU A 301 6.60 5.19 30.38
CA GLU A 301 5.93 4.38 31.39
C GLU A 301 4.90 3.46 30.75
N MET A 302 4.85 2.20 31.19
CA MET A 302 3.78 1.28 30.83
C MET A 302 2.49 1.69 31.54
N LYS A 303 1.46 2.09 30.77
CA LYS A 303 0.13 2.41 31.29
C LYS A 303 -0.92 1.57 30.61
N THR A 304 -1.87 1.09 31.41
CA THR A 304 -3.07 0.42 30.90
C THR A 304 -4.08 1.49 30.50
N VAL A 305 -4.55 1.45 29.26
CA VAL A 305 -5.60 2.32 28.73
C VAL A 305 -6.79 1.46 28.36
N GLU A 306 -7.95 1.77 28.92
CA GLU A 306 -9.21 1.15 28.52
C GLU A 306 -9.68 1.77 27.20
N VAL A 307 -9.93 0.92 26.21
CA VAL A 307 -10.40 1.30 24.88
C VAL A 307 -11.76 0.69 24.65
N THR A 308 -12.74 1.53 24.33
CA THR A 308 -14.08 1.09 23.96
C THR A 308 -14.13 0.82 22.46
N ILE A 309 -14.32 -0.45 22.09
CA ILE A 309 -14.48 -0.89 20.71
C ILE A 309 -15.98 -0.94 20.42
N PRO A 310 -16.49 -0.14 19.45
CA PRO A 310 -17.90 -0.14 19.12
C PRO A 310 -18.34 -1.48 18.52
N SER A 311 -19.62 -1.79 18.62
CA SER A 311 -20.20 -2.95 17.95
C SER A 311 -20.18 -2.80 16.43
N GLY A 312 -20.07 -3.94 15.75
CA GLY A 312 -20.08 -4.04 14.29
C GLY A 312 -18.78 -3.63 13.59
N VAL A 313 -17.68 -3.46 14.34
CA VAL A 313 -16.35 -3.18 13.74
C VAL A 313 -15.92 -4.34 12.85
N ASP A 314 -15.26 -4.02 11.74
CA ASP A 314 -14.69 -5.00 10.82
C ASP A 314 -13.16 -5.00 10.87
N THR A 315 -12.54 -6.03 10.31
CA THR A 315 -11.08 -6.11 10.17
C THR A 315 -10.56 -4.94 9.34
N GLY A 316 -9.49 -4.29 9.81
CA GLY A 316 -8.92 -3.09 9.21
C GLY A 316 -9.57 -1.78 9.69
N THR A 317 -10.60 -1.83 10.54
CA THR A 317 -11.17 -0.62 11.14
C THR A 317 -10.14 0.04 12.06
N THR A 318 -9.85 1.32 11.85
CA THR A 318 -8.91 2.09 12.69
C THR A 318 -9.62 2.96 13.70
N LEU A 319 -9.31 2.80 14.99
CA LEU A 319 -9.80 3.63 16.09
C LEU A 319 -8.73 4.65 16.50
N ARG A 320 -9.06 5.93 16.47
CA ARG A 320 -8.15 7.01 16.92
C ARG A 320 -8.27 7.21 18.43
N LEU A 321 -7.14 7.14 19.12
CA LEU A 321 -6.97 7.48 20.53
C LEU A 321 -6.12 8.76 20.63
N PRO A 322 -6.74 9.91 20.92
CA PRO A 322 -6.04 11.18 20.93
C PRO A 322 -5.02 11.25 22.08
N GLY A 323 -3.83 11.79 21.79
CA GLY A 323 -2.75 12.02 22.78
C GLY A 323 -2.16 10.74 23.39
N ARG A 324 -2.35 9.59 22.74
CA ARG A 324 -1.80 8.29 23.14
C ARG A 324 -0.65 7.81 22.24
N GLY A 325 -0.18 8.65 21.32
CA GLY A 325 0.99 8.41 20.48
C GLY A 325 2.31 8.71 21.18
N ALA A 326 3.35 8.98 20.40
CA ALA A 326 4.68 9.24 20.93
C ALA A 326 4.75 10.59 21.66
N ALA A 327 5.78 10.76 22.51
CA ALA A 327 6.06 12.03 23.18
C ALA A 327 6.28 13.15 22.15
N GLY A 328 5.78 14.34 22.44
CA GLY A 328 6.24 15.53 21.74
C GLY A 328 7.65 15.92 22.14
N GLN A 329 8.33 16.68 21.28
CA GLN A 329 9.67 17.19 21.58
C GLN A 329 9.57 18.61 22.14
N ARG A 330 10.44 18.93 23.11
CA ARG A 330 10.60 20.30 23.66
C ARG A 330 9.29 20.88 24.20
N GLY A 331 8.52 20.07 24.94
CA GLY A 331 7.22 20.45 25.49
C GLY A 331 6.07 20.47 24.47
N GLY A 332 6.24 19.85 23.30
CA GLY A 332 5.15 19.69 22.34
C GLY A 332 4.12 18.64 22.78
N PRO A 333 2.87 18.72 22.30
CA PRO A 333 1.85 17.75 22.64
C PRO A 333 2.21 16.35 22.13
N PRO A 334 1.75 15.28 22.77
CA PRO A 334 1.92 13.92 22.25
C PRO A 334 1.18 13.74 20.92
N GLY A 335 1.65 12.79 20.11
CA GLY A 335 0.93 12.33 18.93
C GLY A 335 -0.32 11.53 19.29
N ASP A 336 -1.03 11.06 18.29
CA ASP A 336 -2.20 10.20 18.45
C ASP A 336 -1.85 8.73 18.25
N MET A 337 -2.69 7.84 18.75
CA MET A 337 -2.56 6.41 18.51
C MET A 337 -3.70 5.89 17.66
N PHE A 338 -3.38 5.23 16.56
CA PHE A 338 -4.34 4.56 15.70
C PHE A 338 -4.31 3.06 15.99
N LEU A 339 -5.43 2.55 16.48
CA LEU A 339 -5.64 1.15 16.76
C LEU A 339 -6.35 0.46 15.60
N GLU A 340 -5.63 -0.40 14.90
CA GLU A 340 -6.20 -1.24 13.85
C GLU A 340 -6.79 -2.51 14.46
N VAL A 341 -8.07 -2.75 14.18
CA VAL A 341 -8.79 -3.93 14.68
C VAL A 341 -8.62 -5.09 13.71
N PHE A 342 -8.24 -6.25 14.23
CA PHE A 342 -8.25 -7.52 13.52
C PHE A 342 -9.26 -8.47 14.17
N VAL A 343 -10.27 -8.87 13.40
CA VAL A 343 -11.29 -9.82 13.87
C VAL A 343 -10.81 -11.23 13.56
N GLU A 344 -10.68 -12.06 14.59
CA GLU A 344 -10.30 -13.46 14.45
C GLU A 344 -11.45 -14.27 13.85
N PRO A 345 -11.15 -15.22 12.95
CA PRO A 345 -12.16 -16.10 12.39
C PRO A 345 -12.77 -16.98 13.47
N ASP A 346 -14.09 -17.14 13.44
CA ASP A 346 -14.81 -18.00 14.37
C ASP A 346 -15.06 -19.39 13.75
N ARG A 347 -15.26 -20.41 14.61
CA ARG A 347 -15.49 -21.79 14.17
C ARG A 347 -16.91 -22.03 13.68
N ASN A 348 -17.88 -21.34 14.28
CA ASN A 348 -19.30 -21.60 14.03
C ASN A 348 -19.92 -20.55 13.10
N PHE A 349 -19.34 -19.35 13.08
CA PHE A 349 -19.85 -18.22 12.31
C PHE A 349 -18.83 -17.69 11.31
N THR A 350 -19.30 -17.41 10.10
CA THR A 350 -18.56 -16.69 9.07
C THR A 350 -19.25 -15.38 8.77
N ARG A 351 -18.52 -14.26 8.83
CA ARG A 351 -19.08 -12.94 8.51
C ARG A 351 -19.00 -12.66 7.01
N LYS A 352 -20.11 -12.21 6.42
CA LYS A 352 -20.20 -11.67 5.06
C LYS A 352 -20.85 -10.30 5.09
N GLY A 353 -20.04 -9.25 5.17
CA GLY A 353 -20.53 -7.87 5.32
C GLY A 353 -21.24 -7.68 6.66
N ASP A 354 -22.53 -7.32 6.61
CA ASP A 354 -23.39 -7.18 7.79
C ASP A 354 -24.08 -8.51 8.18
N ASP A 355 -24.08 -9.50 7.29
CA ASP A 355 -24.71 -10.79 7.51
C ASP A 355 -23.72 -11.80 8.13
N LEU A 356 -24.28 -12.75 8.88
CA LEU A 356 -23.56 -13.90 9.43
C LEU A 356 -24.04 -15.18 8.77
N GLU A 357 -23.13 -16.13 8.58
CA GLU A 357 -23.43 -17.46 8.09
C GLU A 357 -23.04 -18.48 9.14
N THR A 358 -23.91 -19.47 9.35
CA THR A 358 -23.64 -20.62 10.22
C THR A 358 -24.16 -21.90 9.58
N LYS A 359 -23.63 -23.04 10.01
CA LYS A 359 -24.06 -24.36 9.55
C LYS A 359 -24.66 -25.09 10.73
N THR A 360 -25.88 -25.57 10.56
CA THR A 360 -26.58 -26.35 11.59
C THR A 360 -26.82 -27.75 11.09
N ASN A 361 -26.47 -28.72 11.94
CA ASN A 361 -26.69 -30.12 11.65
C ASN A 361 -28.12 -30.50 12.02
N ILE A 362 -28.84 -31.11 11.08
CA ILE A 362 -30.22 -31.58 11.27
C ILE A 362 -30.29 -33.07 10.97
N SER A 363 -31.21 -33.79 11.63
CA SER A 363 -31.40 -35.22 11.35
C SER A 363 -32.11 -35.43 10.01
N LEU A 364 -31.91 -36.61 9.41
CA LEU A 364 -32.64 -37.01 8.20
C LEU A 364 -34.17 -36.96 8.40
N SER A 365 -34.65 -37.40 9.56
CA SER A 365 -36.08 -37.35 9.90
C SER A 365 -36.63 -35.93 9.94
N GLN A 366 -35.88 -34.97 10.52
CA GLN A 366 -36.27 -33.56 10.55
C GLN A 366 -36.26 -32.92 9.16
N ALA A 367 -35.33 -33.31 8.29
CA ALA A 367 -35.28 -32.82 6.92
C ALA A 367 -36.49 -33.29 6.10
N VAL A 368 -36.86 -34.56 6.23
CA VAL A 368 -37.98 -35.17 5.48
C VAL A 368 -39.33 -34.70 6.02
N LEU A 369 -39.57 -34.86 7.32
CA LEU A 369 -40.88 -34.59 7.94
C LEU A 369 -41.07 -33.11 8.31
N GLY A 370 -39.99 -32.32 8.33
CA GLY A 370 -39.98 -31.00 8.93
C GLY A 370 -39.79 -31.08 10.45
N GLY A 371 -39.65 -29.91 11.09
CA GLY A 371 -39.50 -29.83 12.53
C GLY A 371 -38.96 -28.49 12.99
N SER A 372 -38.30 -28.48 14.15
CA SER A 372 -37.64 -27.31 14.69
C SER A 372 -36.31 -27.68 15.33
N VAL A 373 -35.31 -26.81 15.19
CA VAL A 373 -34.00 -26.94 15.82
C VAL A 373 -33.61 -25.64 16.49
N ASP A 374 -33.10 -25.74 17.71
CA ASP A 374 -32.60 -24.60 18.47
C ASP A 374 -31.16 -24.30 18.09
N ILE A 375 -30.90 -23.06 17.70
CA ILE A 375 -29.57 -22.58 17.31
C ILE A 375 -29.17 -21.44 18.22
N ASN A 376 -27.91 -21.45 18.66
CA ASN A 376 -27.33 -20.31 19.35
C ASN A 376 -26.93 -19.25 18.33
N THR A 377 -27.30 -18.01 18.57
CA THR A 377 -26.77 -16.86 17.84
C THR A 377 -25.37 -16.49 18.33
N ILE A 378 -24.69 -15.58 17.64
CA ILE A 378 -23.36 -15.09 18.07
C ILE A 378 -23.38 -14.44 19.47
N THR A 379 -24.53 -13.94 19.90
CA THR A 379 -24.76 -13.35 21.23
C THR A 379 -25.20 -14.38 22.29
N ASP A 380 -25.10 -15.67 21.99
CA ASP A 380 -25.56 -16.81 22.82
C ASP A 380 -27.08 -16.83 23.10
N GLU A 381 -27.89 -16.06 22.37
CA GLU A 381 -29.35 -16.15 22.45
C GLU A 381 -29.79 -17.41 21.69
N LYS A 382 -30.59 -18.25 22.36
CA LYS A 382 -31.22 -19.43 21.75
C LYS A 382 -32.41 -18.99 20.90
N VAL A 383 -32.39 -19.35 19.62
CA VAL A 383 -33.47 -19.09 18.68
C VAL A 383 -33.91 -20.41 18.06
N THR A 384 -35.20 -20.71 18.18
CA THR A 384 -35.81 -21.87 17.53
C THR A 384 -36.04 -21.58 16.06
N VAL A 385 -35.49 -22.42 15.19
CA VAL A 385 -35.62 -22.32 13.74
C VAL A 385 -36.54 -23.41 13.22
N HIS A 386 -37.59 -23.02 12.51
CA HIS A 386 -38.51 -23.94 11.87
C HIS A 386 -37.92 -24.44 10.54
N ILE A 387 -37.91 -25.77 10.38
CA ILE A 387 -37.41 -26.45 9.20
C ILE A 387 -38.63 -26.96 8.42
N PRO A 388 -38.83 -26.54 7.16
CA PRO A 388 -39.91 -27.06 6.34
C PRO A 388 -39.68 -28.53 5.99
N SER A 389 -40.76 -29.28 5.74
CA SER A 389 -40.66 -30.65 5.24
C SER A 389 -40.04 -30.68 3.85
N GLY A 390 -39.29 -31.75 3.55
CA GLY A 390 -38.56 -31.88 2.29
C GLY A 390 -37.32 -30.99 2.15
N SER A 391 -36.79 -30.45 3.25
CA SER A 391 -35.57 -29.63 3.24
C SER A 391 -34.37 -30.42 2.72
N GLN A 392 -33.56 -29.79 1.88
CA GLN A 392 -32.37 -30.37 1.26
C GLN A 392 -31.08 -29.91 1.94
N HIS A 393 -29.98 -30.63 1.67
CA HIS A 393 -28.66 -30.21 2.13
C HIS A 393 -28.24 -28.91 1.46
N GLY A 394 -27.78 -27.94 2.26
CA GLY A 394 -27.38 -26.62 1.77
C GLY A 394 -28.53 -25.61 1.67
N ASP A 395 -29.77 -26.01 1.96
CA ASP A 395 -30.89 -25.08 2.06
C ASP A 395 -30.60 -24.00 3.11
N ARG A 396 -31.03 -22.78 2.80
CA ARG A 396 -30.77 -21.59 3.60
C ARG A 396 -32.04 -21.13 4.29
N VAL A 397 -31.99 -21.08 5.62
CA VAL A 397 -33.02 -20.43 6.45
C VAL A 397 -32.48 -19.09 6.93
N VAL A 398 -33.25 -18.01 6.75
CA VAL A 398 -32.83 -16.64 7.07
C VAL A 398 -33.51 -16.17 8.35
N LEU A 399 -32.70 -15.87 9.36
CA LEU A 399 -33.14 -15.23 10.60
C LEU A 399 -32.90 -13.73 10.50
N LYS A 400 -33.99 -12.98 10.35
CA LYS A 400 -33.94 -11.53 10.15
C LYS A 400 -33.45 -10.81 11.42
N GLY A 401 -32.54 -9.86 11.25
CA GLY A 401 -32.07 -9.00 12.35
C GLY A 401 -31.15 -9.67 13.39
N LYS A 402 -30.71 -10.91 13.14
CA LYS A 402 -29.78 -11.66 14.01
C LYS A 402 -28.33 -11.68 13.52
N GLY A 403 -27.97 -10.80 12.56
CA GLY A 403 -26.61 -10.59 12.06
C GLY A 403 -25.84 -9.49 12.79
N VAL A 404 -24.86 -8.90 12.11
CA VAL A 404 -24.03 -7.83 12.69
C VAL A 404 -24.75 -6.48 12.59
N LYS A 405 -24.75 -5.71 13.68
CA LYS A 405 -25.28 -4.33 13.69
C LYS A 405 -24.14 -3.32 13.54
N PRO A 406 -23.97 -2.66 12.39
CA PRO A 406 -22.94 -1.63 12.25
C PRO A 406 -23.34 -0.35 12.97
N LYS A 407 -22.36 0.39 13.50
CA LYS A 407 -22.57 1.63 14.26
C LYS A 407 -23.41 2.70 13.54
N ASN A 408 -23.30 2.76 12.21
CA ASN A 408 -23.94 3.81 11.40
C ASN A 408 -25.34 3.42 10.88
N LYS A 409 -25.80 2.18 11.07
CA LYS A 409 -27.14 1.76 10.63
C LYS A 409 -28.01 1.38 11.82
N PHE A 410 -29.31 1.64 11.68
CA PHE A 410 -30.28 1.29 12.71
C PHE A 410 -30.60 -0.21 12.74
N SER A 411 -30.62 -0.85 11.57
CA SER A 411 -30.92 -2.28 11.43
C SER A 411 -29.68 -3.14 11.54
N ALA A 412 -29.83 -4.30 12.18
CA ALA A 412 -28.85 -5.38 12.10
C ALA A 412 -28.99 -6.13 10.77
N GLY A 413 -27.91 -6.78 10.33
CA GLY A 413 -27.95 -7.76 9.25
C GLY A 413 -28.70 -9.04 9.64
N ASN A 414 -28.63 -10.05 8.78
CA ASN A 414 -29.32 -11.33 8.96
C ASN A 414 -28.35 -12.44 9.36
N LEU A 415 -28.89 -13.49 9.99
CA LEU A 415 -28.18 -14.74 10.20
C LEU A 415 -28.70 -15.79 9.21
N ASN A 416 -27.81 -16.27 8.36
CA ASN A 416 -28.06 -17.26 7.34
C ASN A 416 -27.64 -18.63 7.88
N VAL A 417 -28.63 -19.48 8.13
CA VAL A 417 -28.42 -20.83 8.62
C VAL A 417 -28.47 -21.77 7.43
N TYR A 418 -27.34 -22.42 7.13
CA TYR A 418 -27.28 -23.49 6.14
C TYR A 418 -27.54 -24.84 6.80
N LEU A 419 -28.50 -25.58 6.27
CA LEU A 419 -28.89 -26.89 6.79
C LEU A 419 -27.93 -27.96 6.30
N ASN A 420 -27.32 -28.68 7.23
CA ASN A 420 -26.50 -29.85 6.95
C ASN A 420 -27.20 -31.11 7.45
N ILE A 421 -27.72 -31.91 6.53
CA ILE A 421 -28.37 -33.18 6.87
C ILE A 421 -27.31 -34.18 7.33
N GLN A 422 -27.36 -34.57 8.59
CA GLN A 422 -26.52 -35.62 9.14
C GLN A 422 -27.15 -36.99 8.90
N ILE A 423 -26.51 -37.77 8.04
CA ILE A 423 -26.85 -39.17 7.83
C ILE A 423 -26.18 -40.01 8.94
N PRO A 424 -26.94 -40.79 9.72
CA PRO A 424 -26.37 -41.64 10.77
C PRO A 424 -25.44 -42.70 10.17
N ARG A 425 -24.26 -42.89 10.79
CA ARG A 425 -23.27 -43.88 10.32
C ARG A 425 -23.62 -45.32 10.66
N ASN A 426 -24.30 -45.50 11.79
CA ASN A 426 -24.73 -46.80 12.28
C ASN A 426 -26.24 -46.74 12.53
N LEU A 427 -26.95 -47.79 12.13
CA LEU A 427 -28.38 -47.96 12.33
C LEU A 427 -28.62 -49.15 13.24
N THR A 428 -29.64 -49.09 14.09
CA THR A 428 -30.15 -50.26 14.81
C THR A 428 -30.87 -51.21 13.84
N GLY A 429 -31.13 -52.46 14.24
CA GLY A 429 -31.87 -53.43 13.41
C GLY A 429 -33.23 -52.87 12.96
N GLU A 430 -34.02 -52.36 13.91
CA GLU A 430 -35.32 -51.72 13.64
C GLU A 430 -35.20 -50.51 12.69
N GLN A 431 -34.23 -49.63 12.90
CA GLN A 431 -34.03 -48.47 12.02
C GLN A 431 -33.68 -48.89 10.60
N ARG A 432 -32.84 -49.93 10.46
CA ARG A 432 -32.45 -50.47 9.17
C ARG A 432 -33.64 -51.06 8.42
N GLU A 433 -34.46 -51.86 9.08
CA GLU A 433 -35.69 -52.43 8.50
C GLU A 433 -36.62 -51.32 7.98
N LEU A 434 -36.80 -50.23 8.74
CA LEU A 434 -37.61 -49.09 8.30
C LEU A 434 -37.05 -48.38 7.07
N PHE A 435 -35.72 -48.24 6.96
CA PHE A 435 -35.10 -47.68 5.76
C PHE A 435 -35.19 -48.62 4.55
N GLU A 436 -35.13 -49.93 4.77
CA GLU A 436 -35.33 -50.92 3.71
C GLU A 436 -36.78 -50.89 3.17
N GLN A 437 -37.77 -50.76 4.06
CA GLN A 437 -39.17 -50.54 3.69
C GLN A 437 -39.36 -49.22 2.93
N PHE A 438 -38.75 -48.13 3.41
CA PHE A 438 -38.81 -46.83 2.72
C PHE A 438 -38.20 -46.92 1.31
N ALA A 439 -37.06 -47.60 1.15
CA ALA A 439 -36.40 -47.78 -0.14
C ALA A 439 -37.20 -48.62 -1.15
N GLN A 440 -38.13 -49.47 -0.70
CA GLN A 440 -39.06 -50.19 -1.59
C GLN A 440 -40.19 -49.29 -2.10
N LEU A 441 -40.60 -48.30 -1.30
CA LEU A 441 -41.65 -47.34 -1.65
C LEU A 441 -41.15 -46.18 -2.50
N GLU A 442 -39.84 -45.89 -2.48
CA GLU A 442 -39.22 -44.80 -3.23
C GLU A 442 -39.24 -45.06 -4.75
N THR A 443 -40.03 -44.27 -5.48
CA THR A 443 -40.19 -44.38 -6.95
C THR A 443 -39.11 -43.64 -7.73
N ASP A 444 -38.56 -42.56 -7.18
CA ASP A 444 -37.73 -41.59 -7.90
C ASP A 444 -36.22 -41.81 -7.67
N ARG A 445 -35.77 -43.06 -7.68
CA ARG A 445 -34.35 -43.39 -7.47
C ARG A 445 -33.55 -43.46 -8.77
N THR A 446 -32.34 -42.92 -8.74
CA THR A 446 -31.31 -43.20 -9.74
C THR A 446 -30.30 -44.20 -9.18
N GLY A 447 -30.43 -45.49 -9.51
CA GLY A 447 -29.47 -46.54 -9.11
C GLY A 447 -30.10 -47.71 -8.33
N LYS A 448 -29.24 -48.57 -7.77
CA LYS A 448 -29.64 -49.74 -6.95
C LYS A 448 -29.28 -49.50 -5.48
N VAL A 449 -30.17 -49.86 -4.58
CA VAL A 449 -29.93 -49.88 -3.12
C VAL A 449 -29.53 -51.31 -2.73
N ASN A 450 -28.48 -51.45 -1.92
CA ASN A 450 -28.06 -52.73 -1.36
C ASN A 450 -28.94 -53.11 -0.16
N ALA A 451 -30.23 -53.33 -0.40
CA ALA A 451 -31.12 -53.94 0.58
C ALA A 451 -30.99 -55.48 0.48
N PRO A 452 -31.11 -56.22 1.60
CA PRO A 452 -31.27 -57.67 1.56
C PRO A 452 -32.54 -57.98 0.77
N THR A 453 -32.38 -58.58 -0.40
CA THR A 453 -33.48 -58.95 -1.28
C THR A 453 -34.15 -60.21 -0.75
N ASP A 454 -35.22 -60.06 0.04
CA ASP A 454 -36.09 -61.18 0.37
C ASP A 454 -37.47 -61.00 -0.32
N HIS A 455 -37.65 -61.78 -1.41
CA HIS A 455 -38.87 -62.12 -2.19
C HIS A 455 -39.52 -61.03 -3.09
N SER A 456 -39.96 -61.23 -4.34
CA SER A 456 -39.78 -62.20 -5.45
C SER A 456 -40.62 -61.73 -6.69
N SER A 457 -40.34 -62.25 -7.90
CA SER A 457 -41.06 -62.14 -9.22
C SER A 457 -40.51 -61.08 -10.22
N SER A 458 -40.24 -61.34 -11.52
CA SER A 458 -40.63 -62.42 -12.45
C SER A 458 -39.74 -62.47 -13.74
N SER A 459 -39.87 -63.62 -14.44
CA SER A 459 -39.64 -63.96 -15.88
C SER A 459 -38.23 -64.13 -16.51
N ASP A 460 -37.97 -65.39 -16.87
CA ASP A 460 -37.41 -65.93 -18.13
C ASP A 460 -35.98 -65.60 -18.59
N GLN A 461 -35.06 -66.56 -18.40
CA GLN A 461 -34.61 -67.45 -19.48
C GLN A 461 -33.75 -68.62 -18.95
N SER A 462 -33.97 -69.77 -19.56
CA SER A 462 -33.40 -71.11 -19.36
C SER A 462 -31.90 -71.19 -19.02
N ASP A 463 -31.54 -72.04 -18.06
CA ASP A 463 -30.67 -73.19 -18.35
C ASP A 463 -30.77 -74.27 -17.27
N GLN A 464 -30.79 -75.54 -17.69
CA GLN A 464 -30.91 -76.71 -16.83
C GLN A 464 -29.57 -77.03 -16.16
N GLY A 465 -29.60 -77.25 -14.84
CA GLY A 465 -28.44 -77.73 -14.10
C GLY A 465 -28.82 -78.27 -12.73
N GLU A 466 -29.24 -79.54 -12.69
CA GLU A 466 -29.47 -80.29 -11.45
C GLU A 466 -28.27 -80.20 -10.50
N LYS A 467 -28.48 -79.67 -9.29
CA LYS A 467 -27.62 -79.97 -8.14
C LYS A 467 -28.49 -80.42 -6.97
N LYS A 468 -28.69 -81.74 -6.92
CA LYS A 468 -29.31 -82.44 -5.79
C LYS A 468 -28.51 -82.20 -4.52
N GLY A 469 -29.22 -81.91 -3.43
CA GLY A 469 -28.67 -81.54 -2.14
C GLY A 469 -27.81 -82.64 -1.52
N PHE A 470 -26.62 -82.24 -1.09
CA PHE A 470 -25.64 -83.03 -0.34
C PHE A 470 -26.22 -83.73 0.92
N PHE A 471 -27.35 -83.26 1.44
CA PHE A 471 -27.99 -83.83 2.64
C PHE A 471 -28.93 -85.01 2.40
N GLU A 472 -29.39 -85.27 1.17
CA GLU A 472 -30.20 -86.47 0.88
C GLU A 472 -29.34 -87.74 0.74
N ASN A 473 -28.07 -87.60 0.38
CA ASN A 473 -27.15 -88.72 0.18
C ASN A 473 -26.54 -89.27 1.48
N LEU A 474 -26.77 -88.59 2.61
CA LEU A 474 -26.33 -89.03 3.94
C LEU A 474 -27.41 -89.87 4.66
N LYS A 475 -28.70 -89.60 4.38
CA LYS A 475 -29.83 -90.37 4.91
C LYS A 475 -29.93 -91.78 4.28
N SER A 476 -29.53 -91.93 3.02
CA SER A 476 -29.53 -93.23 2.33
C SER A 476 -28.39 -94.18 2.73
N LYS A 477 -27.33 -93.67 3.37
CA LYS A 477 -26.17 -94.48 3.83
C LYS A 477 -26.26 -94.93 5.30
N LEU A 478 -27.18 -94.37 6.10
CA LEU A 478 -27.40 -94.81 7.49
C LEU A 478 -28.47 -95.91 7.62
N ASN A 479 -29.29 -96.16 6.60
CA ASN A 479 -30.30 -97.24 6.58
C ASN A 479 -29.82 -98.55 5.91
N LYS A 480 -28.50 -98.74 5.72
CA LYS A 480 -27.90 -99.99 5.23
C LYS A 480 -26.74 -100.42 6.12
N LYS A 481 -27.07 -100.83 7.35
CA LYS A 481 -26.25 -101.70 8.21
C LYS A 481 -27.20 -102.45 9.15
N GLU A 482 -27.88 -103.44 8.58
CA GLU A 482 -28.09 -104.74 9.23
C GLU A 482 -27.21 -105.76 8.50
#